data_AF-A0A949M5I5-F1
#
_entry.id   AF-A0A949M5I5-F1
#
_cell.length_a   1.000
_cell.length_b   1.000
_cell.length_c   1.000
_cell.angle_alpha   90.00
_cell.angle_beta   90.00
_cell.angle_gamma   90.00
#
_symmetry.space_group_name_H-M   'P 1'
#
loop_
_entity.id
_entity.type
_entity.pdbx_description
1 polymer ?
#
loop_
_entity_poly.entity_id
_entity_poly.type
_entity_poly.pdbx_seq_one_letter_code
_entity_poly.pdbx_strand_id
1 'polypeptide(L)'
;QLVRAFGATLEETLRADLVLHVFDSSVPEEQLRAMLAAVDDALGQFGESDQRQLLVANKIDLSGPDRRRELRITFPDAIQVSGLTGEGVEELLSAIGEAFSDRFEPVELLVPYADGEAIAEVHRLGGRVEREERADGVLLRTSLPRVLARRLSGYSTALGAGR
;
A
#
# COMPACT_ATOMS: atom_id res chain seq x y z
N GLN A 1 27.92 15.26 1.67
CA GLN A 1 26.51 15.69 1.53
C GLN A 1 25.61 14.59 0.96
N LEU A 2 26.00 13.86 -0.11
CA LEU A 2 25.20 12.76 -0.68
C LEU A 2 24.82 11.66 0.32
N VAL A 3 25.75 11.18 1.15
CA VAL A 3 25.49 10.06 2.08
C VAL A 3 24.45 10.41 3.15
N ARG A 4 24.40 11.66 3.62
CA ARG A 4 23.38 12.12 4.58
C ARG A 4 22.02 12.35 3.91
N ALA A 5 22.00 12.85 2.69
CA ALA A 5 20.76 13.01 1.92
C ALA A 5 20.15 11.64 1.57
N PHE A 6 20.98 10.65 1.20
CA PHE A 6 20.58 9.27 1.00
C PHE A 6 20.07 8.61 2.28
N GLY A 7 20.75 8.85 3.41
CA GLY A 7 20.32 8.35 4.72
C GLY A 7 18.95 8.87 5.11
N ALA A 8 18.68 10.18 4.93
CA ALA A 8 17.37 10.76 5.24
C ALA A 8 16.24 10.17 4.37
N THR A 9 16.48 9.96 3.07
CA THR A 9 15.50 9.32 2.17
C THR A 9 15.29 7.84 2.49
N LEU A 10 16.32 7.13 2.97
CA LEU A 10 16.17 5.76 3.43
C LEU A 10 15.39 5.70 4.75
N GLU A 11 15.68 6.60 5.70
CA GLU A 11 14.93 6.74 6.96
C GLU A 11 13.44 7.02 6.72
N GLU A 12 13.12 7.83 5.72
CA GLU A 12 11.74 8.07 5.29
C GLU A 12 11.13 6.83 4.62
N THR A 13 11.91 6.10 3.82
CA THR A 13 11.51 4.81 3.25
C THR A 13 11.15 3.83 4.36
N LEU A 14 11.88 3.78 5.47
CA LEU A 14 11.65 2.87 6.60
C LEU A 14 10.40 3.21 7.43
N ARG A 15 9.88 4.43 7.31
CA ARG A 15 8.62 4.85 7.93
C ARG A 15 7.42 4.61 7.02
N ALA A 16 7.63 4.18 5.77
CA ALA A 16 6.54 3.90 4.85
C ALA A 16 5.74 2.68 5.32
N ASP A 17 4.41 2.75 5.19
CA ASP A 17 3.54 1.63 5.49
C ASP A 17 3.70 0.45 4.52
N LEU A 18 4.23 0.72 3.32
CA LEU A 18 4.52 -0.25 2.26
C LEU A 18 5.73 0.22 1.44
N VAL A 19 6.64 -0.70 1.13
CA VAL A 19 7.79 -0.46 0.24
C VAL A 19 7.63 -1.29 -1.03
N LEU A 20 7.80 -0.66 -2.20
CA LEU A 20 7.92 -1.38 -3.46
C LEU A 20 9.40 -1.57 -3.79
N HIS A 21 9.89 -2.80 -3.70
CA HIS A 21 11.23 -3.12 -4.16
C HIS A 21 11.19 -3.44 -5.64
N VAL A 22 11.54 -2.46 -6.47
CA VAL A 22 11.51 -2.61 -7.92
C VAL A 22 12.89 -3.00 -8.45
N PHE A 23 12.96 -4.01 -9.31
CA PHE A 23 14.16 -4.37 -10.05
C PHE A 23 13.90 -4.44 -11.56
N ASP A 24 14.96 -4.31 -12.35
CA ASP A 24 14.91 -4.36 -13.81
C ASP A 24 15.00 -5.81 -14.29
N SER A 25 13.93 -6.31 -14.91
CA SER A 25 13.81 -7.71 -15.35
C SER A 25 14.74 -8.07 -16.51
N SER A 26 15.28 -7.07 -17.22
CA SER A 26 16.23 -7.25 -18.33
C SER A 26 17.66 -7.52 -17.85
N VAL A 27 17.96 -7.28 -16.56
CA VAL A 27 19.27 -7.55 -15.96
C VAL A 27 19.46 -9.06 -15.78
N PRO A 28 20.66 -9.61 -16.07
CA PRO A 28 20.97 -11.02 -15.84
C PRO A 28 20.77 -11.45 -14.38
N GLU A 29 20.33 -12.70 -14.15
CA GLU A 29 20.02 -13.20 -12.79
C GLU A 29 21.19 -13.07 -11.82
N GLU A 30 22.43 -13.35 -12.26
CA GLU A 30 23.61 -13.28 -11.39
C GLU A 30 23.80 -11.90 -10.75
N GLN A 31 23.44 -10.83 -11.49
CA GLN A 31 23.58 -9.46 -11.04
C GLN A 31 22.39 -9.04 -10.18
N LEU A 32 21.18 -9.53 -10.52
CA LEU A 32 19.97 -9.24 -9.75
C LEU A 32 20.10 -9.67 -8.30
N ARG A 33 20.62 -10.87 -8.02
CA ARG A 33 20.75 -11.36 -6.64
C ARG A 33 21.61 -10.44 -5.78
N ALA A 34 22.74 -9.97 -6.32
CA ALA A 34 23.62 -9.05 -5.61
C ALA A 34 22.96 -7.68 -5.38
N MET A 35 22.20 -7.19 -6.36
CA MET A 35 21.48 -5.92 -6.24
C MET A 35 20.36 -5.98 -5.20
N LEU A 36 19.55 -7.05 -5.21
CA LEU A 36 18.47 -7.26 -4.24
C LEU A 36 19.05 -7.39 -2.83
N ALA A 37 20.08 -8.22 -2.64
CA ALA A 37 20.74 -8.37 -1.34
C ALA A 37 21.31 -7.04 -0.82
N ALA A 38 21.89 -6.20 -1.69
CA ALA A 38 22.40 -4.90 -1.28
C ALA A 38 21.30 -3.93 -0.83
N VAL A 39 20.10 -4.00 -1.43
CA VAL A 39 18.95 -3.21 -0.99
C VAL A 39 18.39 -3.75 0.31
N ASP A 40 18.24 -5.07 0.45
CA ASP A 40 17.79 -5.71 1.69
C ASP A 40 18.73 -5.39 2.86
N ASP A 41 20.06 -5.43 2.63
CA ASP A 41 21.06 -5.02 3.62
C ASP A 41 20.92 -3.54 3.99
N ALA A 42 20.69 -2.66 3.01
CA ALA A 42 20.52 -1.23 3.26
C ALA A 42 19.24 -0.95 4.07
N LEU A 43 18.15 -1.68 3.82
CA LEU A 43 16.91 -1.56 4.58
C LEU A 43 17.05 -2.16 5.98
N GLY A 44 17.69 -3.33 6.12
CA GLY A 44 17.91 -4.02 7.39
C GLY A 44 18.84 -3.28 8.36
N GLN A 45 19.74 -2.43 7.87
CA GLN A 45 20.66 -1.61 8.68
C GLN A 45 19.95 -0.64 9.64
N PHE A 46 18.66 -0.38 9.45
CA PHE A 46 17.90 0.58 10.25
C PHE A 46 16.86 -0.07 11.19
N GLY A 47 16.87 -1.41 11.34
CA GLY A 47 16.12 -2.16 12.34
C GLY A 47 15.20 -3.24 11.77
N GLU A 48 14.67 -4.09 12.66
CA GLU A 48 13.59 -5.05 12.37
C GLU A 48 12.31 -4.26 12.05
N SER A 49 12.22 -3.74 10.84
CA SER A 49 11.02 -3.10 10.36
C SER A 49 10.01 -4.20 10.03
N ASP A 50 8.83 -4.16 10.66
CA ASP A 50 7.63 -4.95 10.32
C ASP A 50 7.05 -4.48 8.95
N GLN A 51 7.94 -4.02 8.06
CA GLN A 51 7.61 -3.35 6.83
C GLN A 51 7.15 -4.36 5.81
N ARG A 52 5.95 -4.13 5.28
CA ARG A 52 5.49 -4.87 4.12
C ARG A 52 6.28 -4.39 2.92
N GLN A 53 6.86 -5.34 2.21
CA GLN A 53 7.60 -5.11 0.98
C GLN A 53 6.94 -5.91 -0.14
N LEU A 54 6.68 -5.28 -1.27
CA LEU A 54 6.29 -5.97 -2.50
C LEU A 54 7.47 -5.94 -3.47
N LEU A 55 7.87 -7.12 -3.93
CA LEU A 55 8.90 -7.25 -4.95
C LEU A 55 8.27 -7.08 -6.33
N VAL A 56 8.88 -6.24 -7.17
CA VAL A 56 8.33 -5.87 -8.48
C VAL A 56 9.39 -6.01 -9.57
N ALA A 57 9.17 -6.90 -10.52
CA ALA A 57 10.02 -7.07 -11.69
C ALA A 57 9.52 -6.14 -12.81
N ASN A 58 10.16 -4.97 -12.96
CA ASN A 58 9.79 -3.98 -13.97
C ASN A 58 10.53 -4.21 -15.30
N LYS A 59 10.00 -3.63 -16.39
CA LYS A 59 10.51 -3.71 -17.77
C LYS A 59 10.32 -5.06 -18.45
N ILE A 60 9.23 -5.78 -18.12
CA ILE A 60 8.93 -7.06 -18.78
C ILE A 60 8.66 -6.94 -20.28
N ASP A 61 8.44 -5.73 -20.81
CA ASP A 61 8.39 -5.45 -22.25
C ASP A 61 9.72 -5.77 -22.96
N LEU A 62 10.84 -5.76 -22.23
CA LEU A 62 12.15 -6.19 -22.72
C LEU A 62 12.42 -7.69 -22.49
N SER A 63 11.51 -8.39 -21.81
CA SER A 63 11.68 -9.78 -21.39
C SER A 63 10.84 -10.73 -22.25
N GLY A 64 11.51 -11.63 -22.97
CA GLY A 64 10.84 -12.69 -23.74
C GLY A 64 10.13 -13.73 -22.84
N PRO A 65 9.33 -14.64 -23.42
CA PRO A 65 8.53 -15.62 -22.66
C PRO A 65 9.33 -16.50 -21.71
N ASP A 66 10.54 -16.89 -22.09
CA ASP A 66 11.42 -17.74 -21.27
C ASP A 66 11.97 -16.98 -20.07
N ARG A 67 12.43 -15.73 -20.26
CA ARG A 67 12.87 -14.88 -19.15
C ARG A 67 11.74 -14.61 -18.16
N ARG A 68 10.53 -14.34 -18.65
CA ARG A 68 9.34 -14.16 -17.79
C ARG A 68 9.01 -15.41 -16.97
N ARG A 69 9.18 -16.61 -17.56
CA ARG A 69 9.03 -17.90 -16.86
C ARG A 69 10.08 -18.08 -15.79
N GLU A 70 11.34 -17.85 -16.14
CA GLU A 70 12.47 -17.92 -15.21
C GLU A 70 12.23 -17.00 -14.01
N LEU A 71 11.83 -15.74 -14.24
CA LEU A 71 11.51 -14.80 -13.16
C LEU A 71 10.40 -15.30 -12.23
N ARG A 72 9.36 -15.99 -12.73
CA ARG A 72 8.32 -16.61 -11.88
C ARG A 72 8.85 -17.75 -11.01
N ILE A 73 9.90 -18.43 -11.45
CA ILE A 73 10.50 -19.55 -10.71
C ILE A 73 11.49 -19.00 -9.69
N THR A 74 12.34 -18.06 -10.11
CA THR A 74 13.41 -17.49 -9.29
C THR A 74 12.86 -16.52 -8.23
N PHE A 75 11.84 -15.73 -8.59
CA PHE A 75 11.20 -14.74 -7.74
C PHE A 75 9.68 -14.95 -7.75
N PRO A 76 9.17 -16.01 -7.11
CA PRO A 76 7.75 -16.39 -7.19
C PRO A 76 6.81 -15.33 -6.64
N ASP A 77 7.27 -14.52 -5.69
CA ASP A 77 6.49 -13.44 -5.07
C ASP A 77 6.62 -12.10 -5.83
N ALA A 78 7.42 -12.05 -6.90
CA ALA A 78 7.61 -10.83 -7.66
C ALA A 78 6.48 -10.59 -8.67
N ILE A 79 5.83 -9.44 -8.55
CA ILE A 79 4.82 -8.98 -9.50
C ILE A 79 5.53 -8.46 -10.75
N GLN A 80 5.19 -9.02 -11.91
CA GLN A 80 5.81 -8.68 -13.18
C GLN A 80 5.08 -7.51 -13.85
N VAL A 81 5.78 -6.41 -14.10
CA VAL A 81 5.19 -5.21 -14.67
C VAL A 81 6.04 -4.60 -15.80
N SER A 82 5.38 -3.88 -16.70
CA SER A 82 6.03 -2.91 -17.57
C SER A 82 5.46 -1.54 -17.27
N GLY A 83 6.27 -0.68 -16.65
CA GLY A 83 5.91 0.74 -16.51
C GLY A 83 5.77 1.46 -17.85
N LEU A 84 6.32 0.91 -18.95
CA LEU A 84 6.22 1.50 -20.28
C LEU A 84 4.89 1.16 -20.96
N THR A 85 4.48 -0.11 -20.94
CA THR A 85 3.26 -0.57 -21.62
C THR A 85 2.02 -0.57 -20.72
N GLY A 86 2.22 -0.55 -19.41
CA GLY A 86 1.16 -0.73 -18.41
C GLY A 86 0.82 -2.19 -18.10
N GLU A 87 1.49 -3.16 -18.76
CA GLU A 87 1.31 -4.58 -18.47
C GLU A 87 1.61 -4.87 -16.98
N GLY A 88 0.72 -5.62 -16.31
CA GLY A 88 0.89 -6.01 -14.90
C GLY A 88 0.60 -4.91 -13.86
N VAL A 89 0.33 -3.67 -14.27
CA VAL A 89 0.09 -2.56 -13.32
C VAL A 89 -1.19 -2.76 -12.50
N GLU A 90 -2.26 -3.31 -13.09
CA GLU A 90 -3.51 -3.57 -12.36
C GLU A 90 -3.33 -4.63 -11.26
N GLU A 91 -2.53 -5.65 -11.53
CA GLU A 91 -2.16 -6.68 -10.54
C GLU A 91 -1.33 -6.07 -9.41
N LEU A 92 -0.37 -5.19 -9.75
CA LEU A 92 0.39 -4.44 -8.76
C LEU A 92 -0.50 -3.55 -7.89
N LEU A 93 -1.45 -2.82 -8.49
CA LEU A 93 -2.42 -1.99 -7.76
C LEU A 93 -3.30 -2.83 -6.81
N SER A 94 -3.72 -4.01 -7.26
CA SER A 94 -4.49 -4.95 -6.44
C SER A 94 -3.67 -5.45 -5.26
N ALA A 95 -2.42 -5.87 -5.48
CA ALA A 95 -1.52 -6.33 -4.42
C ALA A 95 -1.19 -5.21 -3.42
N ILE A 96 -1.03 -3.97 -3.89
CA ILE A 96 -0.90 -2.79 -3.01
C ILE A 96 -2.15 -2.67 -2.14
N GLY A 97 -3.35 -2.73 -2.73
CA GLY A 97 -4.61 -2.68 -2.00
C GLY A 97 -4.72 -3.79 -0.93
N GLU A 98 -4.34 -5.01 -1.29
CA GLU A 98 -4.30 -6.16 -0.37
C GLU A 98 -3.30 -5.96 0.78
N ALA A 99 -2.13 -5.41 0.51
CA ALA A 99 -1.12 -5.12 1.54
C ALA A 99 -1.65 -4.16 2.63
N PHE A 100 -2.63 -3.32 2.27
CA PHE A 100 -3.34 -2.43 3.19
C PHE A 100 -4.66 -3.01 3.74
N SER A 101 -5.20 -4.07 3.17
CA SER A 101 -6.56 -4.56 3.49
C SER A 101 -6.75 -4.91 4.97
N ASP A 102 -5.74 -5.49 5.62
CA ASP A 102 -5.75 -5.81 7.07
C ASP A 102 -5.83 -4.57 7.97
N ARG A 103 -5.47 -3.40 7.43
CA ARG A 103 -5.41 -2.12 8.13
C ARG A 103 -6.64 -1.27 7.93
N PHE A 104 -7.59 -1.65 7.08
CA PHE A 104 -8.84 -0.93 6.91
C PHE A 104 -9.99 -1.74 7.49
N GLU A 105 -10.88 -1.08 8.21
CA GLU A 105 -12.09 -1.71 8.74
C GLU A 105 -13.34 -0.96 8.25
N PRO A 106 -14.38 -1.70 7.83
CA PRO A 106 -15.65 -1.09 7.48
C PRO A 106 -16.26 -0.47 8.74
N VAL A 107 -16.68 0.78 8.62
CA VAL A 107 -17.30 1.52 9.70
C VAL A 107 -18.61 2.16 9.23
N GLU A 108 -19.53 2.28 10.18
CA GLU A 108 -20.71 3.12 10.07
C GLU A 108 -20.61 4.18 11.18
N LEU A 109 -20.57 5.46 10.79
CA LEU A 109 -20.35 6.58 11.69
C LEU A 109 -21.50 7.59 11.53
N LEU A 110 -22.18 7.93 12.63
CA LEU A 110 -23.12 9.05 12.66
C LEU A 110 -22.43 10.28 13.23
N VAL A 111 -22.05 11.20 12.35
CA VAL A 111 -21.28 12.39 12.73
C VAL A 111 -22.22 13.60 12.83
N PRO A 112 -22.36 14.24 14.00
CA PRO A 112 -23.18 15.44 14.14
C PRO A 112 -22.70 16.59 13.24
N TYR A 113 -23.62 17.45 12.79
CA TYR A 113 -23.25 18.62 11.97
C TYR A 113 -22.28 19.59 12.67
N ALA A 114 -22.23 19.56 14.00
CA ALA A 114 -21.28 20.33 14.79
C ALA A 114 -19.81 19.87 14.59
N ASP A 115 -19.60 18.60 14.24
CA ASP A 115 -18.27 17.97 14.10
C ASP A 115 -17.86 17.81 12.63
N GLY A 116 -17.93 18.92 11.88
CA GLY A 116 -17.56 18.96 10.46
C GLY A 116 -16.11 18.54 10.15
N GLU A 117 -15.21 18.63 11.15
CA GLU A 117 -13.82 18.19 11.02
C GLU A 117 -13.72 16.67 10.77
N ALA A 118 -14.52 15.86 11.47
CA ALA A 118 -14.54 14.41 11.28
C ALA A 118 -15.07 14.02 9.88
N ILE A 119 -16.07 14.74 9.36
CA ILE A 119 -16.59 14.54 7.99
C ILE A 119 -15.51 14.89 6.96
N ALA A 120 -14.82 16.01 7.14
CA ALA A 120 -13.74 16.45 6.25
C ALA A 120 -12.56 15.48 6.27
N GLU A 121 -12.25 14.90 7.43
CA GLU A 121 -11.20 13.91 7.56
C GLU A 121 -11.49 12.61 6.82
N VAL A 122 -12.71 12.06 6.97
CA VAL A 122 -13.14 10.87 6.21
C VAL A 122 -13.09 11.13 4.70
N HIS A 123 -13.43 12.34 4.26
CA HIS A 123 -13.29 12.74 2.86
C HIS A 123 -11.85 12.77 2.34
N ARG A 124 -10.90 13.26 3.15
CA ARG A 124 -9.49 13.41 2.72
C ARG A 124 -8.82 12.07 2.37
N LEU A 125 -9.35 10.96 2.87
CA LEU A 125 -8.84 9.61 2.57
C LEU A 125 -9.13 9.17 1.12
N GLY A 126 -10.02 9.87 0.40
CA GLY A 126 -10.29 9.61 -1.01
C GLY A 126 -10.99 8.27 -1.32
N GLY A 127 -11.36 7.51 -0.29
CA GLY A 127 -12.08 6.24 -0.44
C GLY A 127 -13.53 6.42 -0.85
N ARG A 128 -14.18 5.31 -1.24
CA ARG A 128 -15.63 5.29 -1.46
C ARG A 128 -16.35 5.54 -0.12
N VAL A 129 -17.15 6.60 -0.06
CA VAL A 129 -17.95 6.97 1.11
C VAL A 129 -19.40 7.05 0.68
N GLU A 130 -20.25 6.19 1.24
CA GLU A 130 -21.70 6.32 1.15
C GLU A 130 -22.21 7.23 2.26
N ARG A 131 -23.23 8.04 1.94
CA ARG A 131 -23.70 9.13 2.81
C ARG A 131 -25.20 9.22 2.85
N GLU A 132 -25.71 9.49 4.03
CA GLU A 132 -27.13 9.68 4.30
C GLU A 132 -27.30 10.81 5.31
N GLU A 133 -27.98 11.88 4.90
CA GLU A 133 -28.31 13.01 5.77
C GLU A 133 -29.41 12.58 6.76
N ARG A 134 -29.22 12.84 8.05
CA ARG A 134 -30.16 12.55 9.13
C ARG A 134 -30.44 13.81 9.95
N ALA A 135 -31.49 13.75 10.77
CA ALA A 135 -31.89 14.90 11.58
C ALA A 135 -30.83 15.32 12.61
N ASP A 136 -30.00 14.37 13.06
CA ASP A 136 -28.97 14.51 14.09
C ASP A 136 -27.53 14.54 13.54
N GLY A 137 -27.34 14.40 12.22
CA GLY A 137 -26.02 14.45 11.60
C GLY A 137 -25.95 13.76 10.24
N VAL A 138 -24.74 13.43 9.80
CA VAL A 138 -24.48 12.68 8.57
C VAL A 138 -24.04 11.27 8.91
N LEU A 139 -24.78 10.29 8.39
CA LEU A 139 -24.35 8.89 8.46
C LEU A 139 -23.37 8.60 7.32
N LEU A 140 -22.19 8.12 7.68
CA LEU A 140 -21.10 7.75 6.78
C LEU A 140 -20.88 6.25 6.82
N ARG A 141 -20.92 5.58 5.67
CA ARG A 141 -20.49 4.19 5.50
C ARG A 141 -19.27 4.14 4.60
N THR A 142 -18.16 3.66 5.13
CA THR A 142 -16.89 3.61 4.41
C THR A 142 -15.92 2.62 5.05
N SER A 143 -14.76 2.43 4.43
CA SER A 143 -13.65 1.67 5.00
C SER A 143 -12.57 2.65 5.46
N LEU A 144 -12.20 2.61 6.74
CA LEU A 144 -11.21 3.52 7.32
C LEU A 144 -9.99 2.76 7.82
N PRO A 145 -8.78 3.36 7.80
CA PRO A 145 -7.65 2.80 8.52
C PRO A 145 -8.00 2.55 10.00
N ARG A 146 -7.63 1.40 10.57
CA ARG A 146 -7.94 0.98 11.94
C ARG A 146 -7.62 2.04 12.98
N VAL A 147 -6.52 2.78 12.81
CA VAL A 147 -6.13 3.87 13.71
C VAL A 147 -7.19 4.97 13.71
N LEU A 148 -7.67 5.35 12.52
CA LEU A 148 -8.71 6.35 12.38
C LEU A 148 -10.08 5.83 12.84
N ALA A 149 -10.44 4.61 12.46
CA ALA A 149 -11.67 3.97 12.88
C ALA A 149 -11.78 3.87 14.41
N ARG A 150 -10.70 3.48 15.10
CA ARG A 150 -10.62 3.52 16.57
C ARG A 150 -10.80 4.92 17.14
N ARG A 151 -10.17 5.93 16.54
CA ARG A 151 -10.28 7.33 17.01
C ARG A 151 -11.70 7.88 16.82
N LEU A 152 -12.36 7.51 15.73
CA LEU A 152 -13.73 7.92 15.42
C LEU A 152 -14.80 6.99 16.01
N SER A 153 -14.41 6.01 16.83
CA SER A 153 -15.32 5.02 17.42
C SER A 153 -16.44 5.64 18.26
N GLY A 154 -16.26 6.85 18.79
CA GLY A 154 -17.31 7.60 19.49
C GLY A 154 -18.52 7.98 18.63
N TYR A 155 -18.35 8.02 17.29
CA TYR A 155 -19.44 8.22 16.33
C TYR A 155 -20.00 6.89 15.80
N SER A 156 -19.42 5.75 16.18
CA SER A 156 -19.82 4.46 15.64
C SER A 156 -21.25 4.14 16.05
N THR A 157 -22.11 4.02 15.05
CA THR A 157 -23.38 3.32 15.24
C THR A 157 -23.05 1.85 15.17
N ALA A 158 -23.53 1.05 16.13
CA ALA A 158 -23.40 -0.40 16.01
C ALA A 158 -23.95 -0.78 14.64
N LEU A 159 -23.10 -1.37 13.78
CA LEU A 159 -23.54 -2.01 12.54
C LEU A 159 -24.78 -2.81 12.90
N GLY A 160 -25.94 -2.37 12.41
CA GLY A 160 -27.22 -2.95 12.77
C GLY A 160 -27.14 -4.46 12.60
N ALA A 161 -27.26 -5.19 13.71
CA ALA A 161 -27.66 -6.58 13.66
C ALA A 161 -29.04 -6.63 12.97
N GLY A 162 -29.10 -7.21 11.77
CA GLY A 162 -30.33 -7.43 10.99
C GLY A 162 -30.46 -6.46 9.81
N ARG A 163 -30.54 -6.90 8.56
CA ARG A 163 -31.11 -8.13 7.98
C ARG A 163 -30.37 -8.55 6.72
#